data_AF-A0A433ZZP2-F1
#
_entry.id   AF-A0A433ZZP2-F1
#
_cell.length_a   1.000
_cell.length_b   1.000
_cell.length_c   1.000
_cell.angle_alpha   90.00
_cell.angle_beta   90.00
_cell.angle_gamma   90.00
#
_symmetry.space_group_name_H-M   'P 1'
#
loop_
_entity.id
_entity.type
_entity.pdbx_description
1 polymer ?
#
loop_
_entity_poly.entity_id
_entity_poly.type
_entity_poly.pdbx_seq_one_letter_code
_entity_poly.pdbx_strand_id
1 'polypeptide(L)'
;ADPQDILRLLGIEALARYIVDEVQDVYRLQGVKINDKHIEVIVRQMLRRVQIVEAGDANYIVGEQVERSELLDENDRVTAAGKIPATYENVLLGITKASLSTDSFISA
;
A
#
# COMPACT_ATOMS: atom_id res chain seq x y z
N ALA A 1 6.36 -0.93 17.84
CA ALA A 1 7.18 -1.70 16.87
C ALA A 1 7.35 -0.86 15.61
N ASP A 2 8.37 -1.10 14.78
CA ASP A 2 8.49 -0.39 13.50
C ASP A 2 7.39 -0.88 12.54
N PRO A 3 6.48 -0.01 12.06
CA PRO A 3 5.44 -0.38 11.10
C PRO A 3 5.99 -1.05 9.82
N GLN A 4 7.20 -0.71 9.39
CA GLN A 4 7.80 -1.33 8.20
C GLN A 4 8.17 -2.81 8.44
N ASP A 5 8.64 -3.14 9.65
CA ASP A 5 8.94 -4.52 10.01
C ASP A 5 7.67 -5.37 10.09
N ILE A 6 6.58 -4.81 10.62
CA ILE A 6 5.28 -5.49 10.64
C ILE A 6 4.83 -5.79 9.22
N LEU A 7 4.91 -4.82 8.30
CA LEU A 7 4.51 -5.04 6.90
C LEU A 7 5.33 -6.16 6.25
N ARG A 8 6.65 -6.14 6.43
CA ARG A 8 7.56 -7.08 5.79
C ARG A 8 7.41 -8.51 6.34
N LEU A 9 7.18 -8.66 7.65
CA LEU A 9 7.14 -9.98 8.31
C LEU A 9 5.74 -10.56 8.41
N LEU A 10 4.73 -9.73 8.65
CA LEU A 10 3.35 -10.15 8.97
C LEU A 10 2.32 -9.72 7.90
N GLY A 11 2.71 -8.87 6.96
CA GLY A 11 1.87 -8.45 5.84
C GLY A 11 0.92 -7.28 6.14
N ILE A 12 0.13 -6.92 5.12
CA ILE A 12 -0.77 -5.76 5.12
C ILE A 12 -1.82 -5.84 6.23
N GLU A 13 -2.43 -7.01 6.43
CA GLU A 13 -3.55 -7.15 7.36
C GLU A 13 -3.12 -6.94 8.81
N ALA A 14 -1.96 -7.50 9.20
CA ALA A 14 -1.39 -7.30 10.53
C ALA A 14 -0.99 -5.83 10.74
N LEU A 15 -0.38 -5.19 9.75
CA LEU A 15 -0.04 -3.77 9.81
C LEU A 15 -1.30 -2.90 9.96
N ALA A 16 -2.34 -3.18 9.18
CA ALA A 16 -3.56 -2.38 9.20
C ALA A 16 -4.23 -2.41 10.58
N ARG A 17 -4.35 -3.61 11.18
CA ARG A 17 -4.86 -3.76 12.55
C ARG A 17 -4.00 -3.00 13.56
N TYR A 18 -2.67 -3.14 13.48
CA TYR A 18 -1.75 -2.42 14.36
C TYR A 18 -1.94 -0.90 14.28
N ILE A 19 -2.01 -0.32 13.07
CA ILE A 19 -2.19 1.14 12.92
C ILE A 19 -3.55 1.58 13.45
N VAL A 20 -4.61 0.81 13.16
CA VAL A 20 -5.97 1.13 13.65
C VAL A 20 -5.99 1.14 15.17
N ASP A 21 -5.44 0.11 15.83
CA ASP A 21 -5.42 0.00 17.29
C ASP A 21 -4.63 1.16 17.93
N GLU A 22 -3.42 1.44 17.44
CA GLU A 22 -2.57 2.52 17.97
C GLU A 22 -3.22 3.90 17.82
N VAL A 23 -3.83 4.20 16.66
CA VAL A 23 -4.52 5.47 16.44
C VAL A 23 -5.79 5.55 17.31
N GLN A 24 -6.54 4.46 17.41
CA GLN A 24 -7.78 4.40 18.17
C GLN A 24 -7.53 4.62 19.67
N ASP A 25 -6.43 4.08 20.21
CA ASP A 25 -6.08 4.25 21.62
C ASP A 25 -5.76 5.72 21.96
N VAL A 26 -5.16 6.49 21.04
CA VAL A 26 -4.95 7.93 21.22
C VAL A 26 -6.27 8.70 21.23
N TYR A 27 -7.20 8.40 20.32
CA TYR A 27 -8.53 9.04 20.31
C TYR A 27 -9.35 8.69 21.56
N ARG A 28 -9.32 7.42 21.98
CA ARG A 28 -9.96 6.95 23.21
C ARG A 28 -9.41 7.68 24.44
N LEU A 29 -8.09 7.86 24.52
CA LEU A 29 -7.44 8.58 25.61
C LEU A 29 -7.93 10.04 25.73
N GLN A 30 -8.28 10.66 24.59
CA GLN A 30 -8.83 12.01 24.54
C GLN A 30 -10.35 12.06 24.71
N GLY A 31 -11.00 10.91 24.92
CA GLY A 31 -12.46 10.80 25.06
C GLY A 31 -13.23 10.99 23.75
N VAL A 32 -12.55 10.96 22.60
CA VAL A 32 -13.14 11.14 21.28
C VAL A 32 -13.49 9.78 20.70
N LYS A 33 -14.74 9.63 20.24
CA LYS A 33 -15.21 8.43 19.54
C LYS A 33 -15.06 8.62 18.03
N ILE A 34 -14.30 7.75 17.39
CA ILE A 34 -14.20 7.65 15.93
C ILE A 34 -14.44 6.21 15.50
N ASN A 35 -15.08 6.03 14.36
CA ASN A 35 -15.31 4.72 13.77
C ASN A 35 -14.04 4.25 13.04
N ASP A 36 -13.60 3.03 13.33
CA ASP A 36 -12.40 2.40 12.76
C ASP A 36 -12.37 2.49 11.22
N LYS A 37 -13.53 2.45 10.55
CA LYS A 37 -13.64 2.61 9.09
C LYS A 37 -12.94 3.87 8.55
N HIS A 38 -12.95 4.96 9.31
CA HIS A 38 -12.25 6.19 8.88
C HIS A 38 -10.73 5.98 8.87
N ILE A 39 -10.19 5.33 9.89
CA ILE A 39 -8.76 5.05 10.02
C ILE A 39 -8.36 4.03 8.94
N GLU A 40 -9.15 2.97 8.76
CA GLU A 40 -8.94 1.95 7.72
C GLU A 40 -8.87 2.57 6.32
N VAL A 41 -9.74 3.52 6.01
CA VAL A 41 -9.72 4.22 4.71
C VAL A 41 -8.40 4.98 4.50
N ILE A 42 -7.86 5.62 5.56
CA ILE A 42 -6.56 6.30 5.50
C ILE A 42 -5.41 5.29 5.35
N VAL A 43 -5.40 4.23 6.14
CA VAL A 43 -4.37 3.17 6.05
C VAL A 43 -4.37 2.53 4.67
N ARG A 44 -5.56 2.31 4.09
CA ARG A 44 -5.68 1.84 2.70
C ARG A 44 -4.99 2.79 1.72
N GLN A 45 -5.12 4.11 1.89
CA GLN A 45 -4.42 5.08 1.03
C GLN A 45 -2.89 5.00 1.19
N MET A 46 -2.41 4.79 2.41
CA MET A 46 -0.99 4.65 2.72
C MET A 46 -0.33 3.41 2.10
N LEU A 47 -1.13 2.39 1.76
CA LEU A 47 -0.69 1.10 1.20
C LEU A 47 -1.07 0.92 -0.29
N ARG A 48 -1.43 1.99 -1.00
CA ARG A 48 -1.86 1.91 -2.41
C ARG A 48 -0.74 1.58 -3.39
N ARG A 49 0.51 1.84 -3.03
CA ARG A 49 1.67 1.63 -3.91
C ARG A 49 2.50 0.43 -3.50
N VAL A 50 3.12 -0.17 -4.50
CA VAL A 50 4.04 -1.30 -4.39
C VAL A 50 5.31 -0.96 -5.15
N GLN A 51 6.42 -1.57 -4.75
CA GLN A 51 7.70 -1.43 -5.44
C GLN A 51 8.01 -2.69 -6.23
N ILE A 52 8.41 -2.53 -7.48
CA ILE A 52 8.75 -3.65 -8.36
C ILE A 52 10.09 -4.25 -7.94
N VAL A 53 10.10 -5.57 -7.70
CA VAL A 53 11.31 -6.33 -7.36
C VAL A 53 11.89 -6.97 -8.62
N GLU A 54 11.05 -7.62 -9.43
CA GLU A 54 11.41 -8.14 -10.74
C GLU A 54 10.31 -7.80 -11.75
N ALA A 55 10.69 -7.35 -12.94
CA ALA A 55 9.74 -6.97 -13.97
C ALA A 55 9.11 -8.19 -14.70
N GLY A 56 9.77 -9.36 -14.67
CA GLY A 56 9.37 -10.50 -15.49
C GLY A 56 9.30 -10.12 -16.97
N ASP A 57 8.20 -10.48 -17.62
CA ASP A 57 7.84 -10.09 -18.98
C ASP A 57 6.87 -8.88 -19.04
N ALA A 58 6.58 -8.26 -17.90
CA ALA A 58 5.76 -7.05 -17.81
C ALA A 58 6.59 -5.80 -18.14
N ASN A 59 5.91 -4.71 -18.50
CA ASN A 59 6.57 -3.46 -18.90
C ASN A 59 6.88 -2.55 -17.70
N TYR A 60 7.59 -3.09 -16.71
CA TYR A 60 7.99 -2.35 -15.52
C TYR A 60 9.52 -2.20 -15.39
N ILE A 61 9.94 -1.20 -14.65
CA ILE A 61 11.31 -0.91 -14.26
C ILE A 61 11.50 -1.39 -12.82
N VAL A 62 12.52 -2.22 -12.59
CA VAL A 62 12.87 -2.68 -11.25
C VAL A 62 13.16 -1.48 -10.33
N GLY A 63 12.54 -1.48 -9.15
CA GLY A 63 12.66 -0.42 -8.15
C GLY A 63 11.67 0.73 -8.33
N GLU A 64 10.89 0.78 -9.41
CA GLU A 64 9.85 1.79 -9.56
C GLU A 64 8.66 1.52 -8.62
N GLN A 65 7.91 2.57 -8.29
CA GLN A 65 6.70 2.47 -7.45
C GLN A 65 5.45 2.72 -8.29
N VAL A 66 4.60 1.70 -8.41
CA VAL A 66 3.35 1.75 -9.19
C VAL A 66 2.14 1.59 -8.29
N GLU A 67 0.95 1.90 -8.82
CA GLU A 67 -0.28 1.59 -8.11
C GLU A 67 -0.49 0.06 -8.06
N ARG A 68 -0.88 -0.45 -6.89
CA ARG A 68 -1.09 -1.89 -6.69
C ARG A 68 -2.18 -2.45 -7.61
N SER A 69 -3.26 -1.70 -7.87
CA SER A 69 -4.31 -2.12 -8.80
C SER A 69 -3.78 -2.27 -10.22
N GLU A 70 -3.05 -1.28 -10.72
CA GLU A 70 -2.46 -1.33 -12.07
C GLU A 70 -1.51 -2.51 -12.24
N LEU A 71 -0.67 -2.78 -11.23
CA LEU A 71 0.22 -3.94 -11.23
C LEU A 71 -0.55 -5.26 -11.28
N LEU A 72 -1.63 -5.39 -10.52
CA LEU A 72 -2.44 -6.61 -10.50
C LEU A 72 -3.13 -6.82 -11.85
N ASP A 73 -3.69 -5.77 -12.44
CA ASP A 73 -4.34 -5.83 -13.75
C ASP A 73 -3.35 -6.21 -14.87
N GLU A 74 -2.14 -5.63 -14.85
CA GLU A 74 -1.08 -5.97 -15.81
C GLU A 74 -0.58 -7.40 -15.61
N ASN A 75 -0.37 -7.84 -14.37
CA ASN A 75 0.06 -9.20 -14.07
C ASN A 75 -0.99 -10.24 -14.49
N ASP A 76 -2.27 -9.95 -14.32
CA ASP A 76 -3.36 -10.82 -14.82
C ASP A 76 -3.30 -10.95 -16.34
N ARG A 77 -3.06 -9.83 -17.06
CA ARG A 77 -2.88 -9.82 -18.51
C ARG A 77 -1.65 -10.61 -18.97
N VAL A 78 -0.51 -10.42 -18.31
CA VAL A 78 0.75 -11.11 -18.62
C VAL A 78 0.62 -12.61 -18.37
N THR A 79 0.00 -12.99 -17.25
CA THR A 79 -0.25 -14.39 -16.90
C THR A 79 -1.20 -15.05 -17.90
N ALA A 80 -2.25 -14.36 -18.34
CA ALA A 80 -3.17 -14.87 -19.35
C ALA A 80 -2.49 -15.11 -20.72
N ALA A 81 -1.39 -14.40 -21.00
CA ALA A 81 -0.55 -14.62 -22.18
C ALA A 81 0.49 -15.74 -22.00
N GLY A 82 0.51 -16.43 -20.85
CA GLY A 82 1.46 -17.50 -20.55
C GLY A 82 2.89 -17.01 -20.26
N LYS A 83 3.03 -15.73 -19.91
CA LYS A 83 4.32 -15.07 -19.63
C LYS A 83 4.56 -14.93 -18.13
N ILE A 84 5.77 -14.52 -17.76
CA ILE A 84 6.18 -14.35 -16.36
C ILE A 84 5.70 -12.99 -15.83
N PRO A 85 4.80 -12.94 -14.83
CA PRO A 85 4.35 -11.67 -14.24
C PRO A 85 5.45 -10.99 -13.42
N ALA A 86 5.29 -9.69 -13.18
CA ALA A 86 6.18 -8.94 -12.31
C ALA A 86 5.97 -9.29 -10.83
N THR A 87 7.06 -9.31 -10.06
CA THR A 87 7.04 -9.47 -8.60
C THR A 87 7.22 -8.12 -7.92
N TYR A 88 6.69 -8.01 -6.70
CA TYR A 88 6.64 -6.73 -6.00
C TYR A 88 6.70 -6.90 -4.49
N GLU A 89 7.07 -5.82 -3.82
CA GLU A 89 6.99 -5.66 -2.38
C GLU A 89 5.99 -4.55 -2.02
N ASN A 90 5.23 -4.76 -0.95
CA ASN A 90 4.32 -3.75 -0.44
C ASN A 90 5.12 -2.62 0.22
N VAL A 91 4.73 -1.37 -0.03
CA VAL A 91 5.39 -0.21 0.54
C VAL A 91 4.39 0.57 1.39
N LEU A 92 4.79 0.88 2.63
CA LEU A 92 4.05 1.79 3.49
C LEU A 92 4.53 3.22 3.24
N LEU A 93 3.63 4.08 2.75
CA LEU A 93 3.89 5.50 2.57
C LEU A 93 3.20 6.32 3.66
N GLY A 94 3.89 7.35 4.19
CA GLY A 94 3.24 8.37 5.01
C GLY A 94 2.20 9.15 4.20
N ILE A 95 1.18 9.70 4.86
CA ILE A 95 0.04 10.38 4.20
C ILE A 95 0.46 11.46 3.19
N THR A 96 1.48 12.26 3.52
CA THR A 96 2.00 13.32 2.64
C THR A 96 2.66 12.75 1.38
N LYS A 97 3.43 11.67 1.52
CA LYS A 97 4.07 11.04 0.38
C LYS A 97 3.04 10.31 -0.48
N ALA A 98 2.06 9.67 0.15
CA ALA A 98 0.96 9.01 -0.54
C ALA A 98 0.11 10.02 -1.35
N SER A 99 -0.14 11.22 -0.83
CA SER A 99 -0.90 12.25 -1.56
C SER A 99 -0.14 12.84 -2.75
N LEU A 100 1.18 13.05 -2.61
CA LEU A 100 2.03 13.53 -3.70
C LEU A 100 2.30 12.47 -4.77
N SER A 101 2.19 11.20 -4.41
CA SER A 101 2.37 10.06 -5.32
C SER A 101 1.03 9.66 -5.97
N THR A 102 0.25 10.65 -6.43
CA THR A 102 -0.97 10.44 -7.21
C THR A 102 -0.64 10.62 -8.70
N ASP A 103 -1.31 9.85 -9.57
CA ASP A 103 -1.04 9.88 -11.01
C ASP A 103 -1.76 11.04 -11.73
N SER A 104 -2.67 11.73 -11.03
CA SER A 104 -3.34 12.92 -11.55
C SER A 104 -2.51 14.18 -11.33
N PHE A 105 -2.04 14.77 -12.43
CA PHE A 105 -1.24 16.00 -12.45
C PHE A 105 -1.94 17.21 -11.82
N ILE A 106 -3.28 17.29 -11.89
CA ILE A 106 -4.04 18.42 -11.33
C ILE A 106 -4.10 18.37 -9.80
N SER A 107 -4.00 17.17 -9.23
CA SER A 107 -4.14 16.92 -7.79
C SER A 107 -2.82 16.71 -7.05
N ALA A 108 -1.70 16.66 -7.78
CA ALA A 108 -0.36 16.45 -7.24
C ALA A 108 0.27 17.76 -6.72
#